data_AF-F7XSV6-F1
#
_entry.id   AF-F7XSV6-F1
#
_cell.length_a   1.000
_cell.length_b   1.000
_cell.length_c   1.000
_cell.angle_alpha   90.00
_cell.angle_beta   90.00
_cell.angle_gamma   90.00
#
_symmetry.space_group_name_H-M   'P 1'
#
loop_
_entity.id
_entity.type
_entity.pdbx_description
1 polymer ?
#
loop_
_entity_poly.entity_id
_entity_poly.type
_entity_poly.pdbx_seq_one_letter_code
_entity_poly.pdbx_strand_id
1 'polypeptide(L)'
;MDQHTRTRDLVSAFFGRFHFDVQGPSVRTVVDVLRADMVRGLEEEAQLPPRMGSALAMIPTWVAPPRVSPCNRRVIVIDAGGTNFRSCLVRFGDSGTPHIENLEKRPMPGTTREYSRTEFFGEIADNLARLKGAADCIGFCFSYPIRIRPDGDGEVIQFAKEIKAAEVIGTCVGAALTEALSARNWPELRSLKMLNDATSALLAGFFAAPEGCSFSSYVGFILGTGMNSAYLEPDPIPKIPAHHTPQVVVCESGKSNKVPRSVFDELFTQTTAEPDIAHLEKMSSGTYLGPLASVVVRLAAQEGLFSHAVHAALSTVSFTLVDMDRFLFAPSVSTTTLGALLAPGTDTDREILFLLLDAVVARAARIAAGVIAASVLKSGAGYDPLRPVCVLAEGTTFQRTYRLRTRVTSHLQAFLTEERGVYFDIISLENAVTLGSALGGLSS
;
A
#
# COMPACT_ATOMS: atom_id res chain seq x y z
N MET A 1 11.37 34.89 23.35
CA MET A 1 11.25 33.71 22.48
C MET A 1 12.60 33.01 22.43
N ASP A 2 12.66 31.79 22.96
CA ASP A 2 13.87 30.96 22.98
C ASP A 2 14.28 30.53 21.55
N GLN A 3 15.50 30.01 21.42
CA GLN A 3 16.09 29.64 20.13
C GLN A 3 15.29 28.55 19.41
N HIS A 4 14.81 27.53 20.11
CA HIS A 4 14.04 26.43 19.52
C HIS A 4 12.70 26.91 18.95
N THR A 5 12.01 27.80 19.66
CA THR A 5 10.77 28.42 19.16
C THR A 5 11.04 29.24 17.89
N ARG A 6 12.13 30.02 17.85
CA ARG A 6 12.55 30.74 16.64
C ARG A 6 12.83 29.79 15.47
N THR A 7 13.52 28.68 15.71
CA THR A 7 13.81 27.68 14.68
C THR A 7 12.51 27.09 14.11
N ARG A 8 11.55 26.76 14.96
CA ARG A 8 10.23 26.23 14.54
C ARG A 8 9.43 27.24 13.72
N ASP A 9 9.42 28.51 14.14
CA ASP A 9 8.72 29.57 13.41
C ASP A 9 9.35 29.81 12.04
N LEU A 10 10.69 29.77 11.96
CA LEU A 10 11.42 29.90 10.69
C LEU A 10 11.09 28.75 9.73
N VAL A 11 11.10 27.50 10.21
CA VAL A 11 10.73 26.33 9.40
C VAL A 11 9.27 26.40 8.95
N SER A 12 8.37 26.86 9.82
CA SER A 12 6.96 27.04 9.48
C SER A 12 6.75 28.11 8.43
N ALA A 13 7.46 29.24 8.53
CA ALA A 13 7.41 30.31 7.53
C ALA A 13 7.95 29.85 6.17
N PHE A 14 9.04 29.07 6.17
CA PHE A 14 9.57 28.43 4.97
C PHE A 14 8.53 27.54 4.31
N PHE A 15 7.93 26.61 5.05
CA PHE A 15 6.89 25.73 4.49
C PHE A 15 5.69 26.51 3.93
N GLY A 16 5.24 27.56 4.63
CA GLY A 16 4.17 28.43 4.17
C GLY A 16 4.43 29.08 2.82
N ARG A 17 5.67 29.54 2.57
CA ARG A 17 6.09 30.12 1.27
C ARG A 17 5.96 29.15 0.10
N PHE A 18 6.10 27.85 0.36
CA PHE A 18 6.01 26.79 -0.66
C PHE A 18 4.66 26.05 -0.64
N HIS A 19 3.64 26.63 0.01
CA HIS A 19 2.30 26.06 0.12
C HIS A 19 2.30 24.64 0.75
N PHE A 20 3.25 24.36 1.63
CA PHE A 20 3.25 23.15 2.44
C PHE A 20 2.59 23.46 3.79
N ASP A 21 1.44 22.88 4.04
CA ASP A 21 0.78 23.02 5.34
C ASP A 21 1.36 22.00 6.34
N VAL A 22 2.12 22.49 7.32
CA VAL A 22 2.70 21.65 8.38
C VAL A 22 1.64 20.96 9.26
N GLN A 23 0.42 21.52 9.30
CA GLN A 23 -0.73 20.95 10.00
C GLN A 23 -1.67 20.15 9.08
N GLY A 24 -1.45 20.20 7.76
CA GLY A 24 -2.36 19.66 6.76
C GLY A 24 -1.74 18.59 5.84
N PRO A 25 -2.52 18.01 4.92
CA PRO A 25 -3.98 18.10 4.90
C PRO A 25 -4.59 17.43 6.14
N SER A 26 -5.71 17.95 6.63
CA SER A 26 -6.41 17.30 7.76
C SER A 26 -6.93 15.92 7.34
N VAL A 27 -7.08 14.99 8.30
CA VAL A 27 -7.67 13.66 8.04
C VAL A 27 -9.04 13.80 7.39
N ARG A 28 -9.88 14.73 7.89
CA ARG A 28 -11.19 15.04 7.30
C ARG A 28 -11.07 15.41 5.83
N THR A 29 -10.17 16.34 5.48
CA THR A 29 -9.98 16.78 4.09
C THR A 29 -9.64 15.62 3.17
N VAL A 30 -8.74 14.73 3.60
CA VAL A 30 -8.37 13.53 2.83
C VAL A 30 -9.58 12.59 2.70
N VAL A 31 -10.32 12.37 3.79
CA VAL A 31 -11.53 11.52 3.80
C VAL A 31 -12.61 12.03 2.86
N ASP A 32 -12.93 13.32 2.91
CA ASP A 32 -14.00 13.91 2.09
C ASP A 32 -13.69 13.78 0.59
N VAL A 33 -12.44 14.07 0.22
CA VAL A 33 -11.95 13.91 -1.15
C VAL A 33 -11.99 12.46 -1.60
N LEU A 34 -11.47 11.53 -0.80
CA LEU A 34 -11.42 10.12 -1.17
C LEU A 34 -12.80 9.49 -1.24
N ARG A 35 -13.71 9.82 -0.32
CA ARG A 35 -15.08 9.30 -0.36
C ARG A 35 -15.83 9.77 -1.60
N ALA A 36 -15.64 11.03 -2.02
CA ALA A 36 -16.23 11.51 -3.26
C ALA A 36 -15.69 10.76 -4.49
N ASP A 37 -14.40 10.43 -4.52
CA ASP A 37 -13.82 9.60 -5.58
C ASP A 37 -14.27 8.14 -5.51
N MET A 38 -14.38 7.57 -4.31
CA MET A 38 -14.85 6.20 -4.11
C MET A 38 -16.27 6.03 -4.66
N VAL A 39 -17.19 6.96 -4.37
CA VAL A 39 -18.56 6.91 -4.89
C VAL A 39 -18.54 6.94 -6.42
N ARG A 40 -17.85 7.91 -7.04
CA ARG A 40 -17.76 7.98 -8.50
C ARG A 40 -17.10 6.74 -9.10
N GLY A 41 -16.03 6.21 -8.50
CA GLY A 41 -15.32 5.04 -9.02
C GLY A 41 -16.15 3.74 -8.95
N LEU A 42 -17.18 3.68 -8.12
CA LEU A 42 -18.15 2.58 -8.12
C LEU A 42 -19.24 2.75 -9.19
N GLU A 43 -19.47 3.98 -9.66
CA GLU A 43 -20.43 4.32 -10.71
C GLU A 43 -19.85 4.16 -12.11
N GLU A 44 -18.59 4.54 -12.30
CA GLU A 44 -17.90 4.56 -13.59
C GLU A 44 -16.43 4.12 -13.50
N GLU A 45 -15.86 3.72 -14.64
CA GLU A 45 -14.42 3.44 -14.74
C GLU A 45 -13.60 4.73 -14.58
N ALA A 46 -12.46 4.63 -13.89
CA ALA A 46 -11.58 5.77 -13.70
C ALA A 46 -11.00 6.27 -15.03
N GLN A 47 -10.88 7.59 -15.16
CA GLN A 47 -10.38 8.25 -16.38
C GLN A 47 -9.00 8.86 -16.13
N LEU A 48 -8.17 8.94 -17.18
CA LEU A 48 -6.84 9.56 -17.13
C LEU A 48 -6.72 10.60 -18.27
N PRO A 49 -6.50 11.91 -17.96
CA PRO A 49 -6.52 12.52 -16.64
C PRO A 49 -7.96 12.60 -16.09
N PRO A 50 -8.19 12.39 -14.78
CA PRO A 50 -9.54 12.24 -14.25
C PRO A 50 -10.38 13.52 -14.27
N ARG A 51 -9.78 14.71 -14.48
CA ARG A 51 -10.43 16.02 -14.27
C ARG A 51 -11.26 15.99 -12.97
N MET A 52 -12.60 16.14 -13.05
CA MET A 52 -13.53 16.03 -11.91
C MET A 52 -14.17 14.64 -11.75
N GLY A 53 -13.91 13.71 -12.65
CA GLY A 53 -14.30 12.30 -12.54
C GLY A 53 -13.48 11.54 -11.49
N SER A 54 -13.75 10.24 -11.33
CA SER A 54 -13.02 9.42 -10.37
C SER A 54 -11.54 9.26 -10.76
N ALA A 55 -10.66 9.52 -9.79
CA ALA A 55 -9.25 9.12 -9.88
C ALA A 55 -9.02 7.70 -9.32
N LEU A 56 -9.97 7.17 -8.56
CA LEU A 56 -9.91 5.85 -7.93
C LEU A 56 -10.58 4.82 -8.82
N ALA A 57 -9.86 3.75 -9.12
CA ALA A 57 -10.36 2.69 -10.00
C ALA A 57 -11.47 1.87 -9.34
N MET A 58 -11.49 1.77 -8.00
CA MET A 58 -12.52 1.02 -7.24
C MET A 58 -12.81 -0.34 -7.86
N ILE A 59 -11.77 -1.17 -7.97
CA ILE A 59 -11.76 -2.44 -8.71
C ILE A 59 -12.51 -3.48 -7.87
N PRO A 60 -13.67 -3.97 -8.35
CA PRO A 60 -14.34 -5.11 -7.72
C PRO A 60 -13.45 -6.35 -7.84
N THR A 61 -13.43 -7.18 -6.81
CA THR A 61 -12.57 -8.38 -6.80
C THR A 61 -13.37 -9.67 -6.89
N TRP A 62 -14.69 -9.62 -6.74
CA TRP A 62 -15.56 -10.80 -6.65
C TRP A 62 -15.15 -11.78 -5.53
N VAL A 63 -14.39 -11.30 -4.54
CA VAL A 63 -13.96 -12.07 -3.36
C VAL A 63 -14.49 -11.40 -2.10
N ALA A 64 -14.84 -12.20 -1.09
CA ALA A 64 -15.22 -11.71 0.23
C ALA A 64 -14.60 -12.59 1.32
N PRO A 65 -14.41 -12.07 2.55
CA PRO A 65 -14.07 -12.91 3.70
C PRO A 65 -15.09 -14.06 3.84
N PRO A 66 -14.64 -15.29 4.13
CA PRO A 66 -15.55 -16.42 4.22
C PRO A 66 -16.48 -16.27 5.43
N ARG A 67 -17.71 -16.77 5.32
CA ARG A 67 -18.66 -16.83 6.45
C ARG A 67 -18.38 -17.98 7.42
N VAL A 68 -17.68 -19.00 6.93
CA VAL A 68 -17.35 -20.23 7.68
C VAL A 68 -15.86 -20.47 7.54
N SER A 69 -15.23 -20.93 8.63
CA SER A 69 -13.81 -21.27 8.65
C SER A 69 -13.46 -22.31 7.58
N PRO A 70 -12.33 -22.17 6.85
CA PRO A 70 -11.93 -23.08 5.77
C PRO A 70 -11.35 -24.40 6.30
N CYS A 71 -11.95 -25.01 7.33
CA CYS A 71 -11.43 -26.21 7.98
C CYS A 71 -11.15 -27.33 6.97
N ASN A 72 -10.01 -28.01 7.15
CA ASN A 72 -9.60 -29.16 6.34
C ASN A 72 -9.45 -28.88 4.83
N ARG A 73 -9.26 -27.62 4.45
CA ARG A 73 -8.94 -27.21 3.08
C ARG A 73 -7.43 -27.06 2.87
N ARG A 74 -7.03 -27.17 1.61
CA ARG A 74 -5.66 -26.93 1.15
C ARG A 74 -5.70 -26.02 -0.07
N VAL A 75 -4.73 -25.12 -0.18
CA VAL A 75 -4.63 -24.16 -1.28
C VAL A 75 -3.17 -23.86 -1.57
N ILE A 76 -2.80 -23.83 -2.84
CA ILE A 76 -1.50 -23.33 -3.26
C ILE A 76 -1.58 -21.81 -3.27
N VAL A 77 -0.59 -21.14 -2.69
CA VAL A 77 -0.49 -19.69 -2.71
C VAL A 77 0.70 -19.27 -3.55
N ILE A 78 0.49 -18.25 -4.38
CA ILE A 78 1.52 -17.53 -5.09
C ILE A 78 1.44 -16.08 -4.65
N ASP A 79 2.58 -15.50 -4.27
CA ASP A 79 2.75 -14.09 -3.94
C ASP A 79 3.87 -13.53 -4.82
N ALA A 80 3.46 -12.82 -5.86
CA ALA A 80 4.35 -12.17 -6.82
C ALA A 80 4.37 -10.66 -6.57
N GLY A 81 5.42 -10.22 -5.88
CA GLY A 81 5.72 -8.81 -5.66
C GLY A 81 6.82 -8.28 -6.61
N GLY A 82 7.12 -6.98 -6.49
CA GLY A 82 8.03 -6.26 -7.39
C GLY A 82 9.39 -6.92 -7.68
N THR A 83 9.96 -7.62 -6.70
CA THR A 83 11.28 -8.27 -6.82
C THR A 83 11.33 -9.69 -6.25
N ASN A 84 10.31 -10.07 -5.48
CA ASN A 84 10.26 -11.35 -4.77
C ASN A 84 9.06 -12.13 -5.26
N PHE A 85 9.31 -13.37 -5.62
CA PHE A 85 8.30 -14.38 -5.91
C PHE A 85 8.30 -15.40 -4.78
N ARG A 86 7.13 -15.68 -4.22
CA ARG A 86 6.95 -16.69 -3.19
C ARG A 86 5.85 -17.64 -3.60
N SER A 87 6.03 -18.90 -3.26
CA SER A 87 4.95 -19.88 -3.42
C SER A 87 5.01 -20.91 -2.29
N CYS A 88 3.85 -21.38 -1.87
CA CYS A 88 3.73 -22.33 -0.76
C CYS A 88 2.40 -23.09 -0.83
N LEU A 89 2.25 -24.11 0.01
CA LEU A 89 0.98 -24.73 0.31
C LEU A 89 0.47 -24.18 1.64
N VAL A 90 -0.79 -23.76 1.70
CA VAL A 90 -1.47 -23.47 2.97
C VAL A 90 -2.47 -24.57 3.25
N ARG A 91 -2.33 -25.21 4.41
CA ARG A 91 -3.26 -26.22 4.92
C ARG A 91 -4.00 -25.67 6.13
N PHE A 92 -5.32 -25.81 6.13
CA PHE A 92 -6.17 -25.45 7.26
C PHE A 92 -6.48 -26.70 8.09
N GLY A 93 -6.19 -26.65 9.39
CA GLY A 93 -6.49 -27.75 10.32
C GLY A 93 -7.99 -27.88 10.61
N ASP A 94 -8.34 -28.78 11.54
CA ASP A 94 -9.73 -29.04 11.93
C ASP A 94 -10.43 -27.81 12.54
N SER A 95 -9.68 -26.98 13.27
CA SER A 95 -10.15 -25.69 13.81
C SER A 95 -10.08 -24.55 12.79
N GLY A 96 -9.59 -24.82 11.57
CA GLY A 96 -9.36 -23.81 10.54
C GLY A 96 -8.11 -22.96 10.75
N THR A 97 -7.23 -23.36 11.67
CA THR A 97 -5.92 -22.73 11.85
C THR A 97 -5.06 -22.94 10.60
N PRO A 98 -4.46 -21.88 10.01
CA PRO A 98 -3.62 -22.02 8.83
C PRO A 98 -2.21 -22.51 9.17
N HIS A 99 -1.66 -23.38 8.33
CA HIS A 99 -0.28 -23.85 8.37
C HIS A 99 0.37 -23.67 7.00
N ILE A 100 1.49 -22.92 6.96
CA ILE A 100 2.27 -22.70 5.74
C ILE A 100 3.29 -23.83 5.62
N GLU A 101 3.25 -24.55 4.50
CA GLU A 101 4.11 -25.69 4.18
C GLU A 101 4.83 -25.43 2.84
N ASN A 102 6.04 -25.98 2.67
CA ASN A 102 6.80 -25.92 1.41
C ASN A 102 7.00 -24.49 0.85
N LEU A 103 7.24 -23.53 1.73
CA LEU A 103 7.51 -22.14 1.33
C LEU A 103 8.82 -22.04 0.56
N GLU A 104 8.74 -21.51 -0.65
CA GLU A 104 9.88 -21.22 -1.50
C GLU A 104 9.90 -19.74 -1.87
N LYS A 105 11.08 -19.14 -1.85
CA LYS A 105 11.31 -17.75 -2.25
C LYS A 105 12.31 -17.73 -3.40
N ARG A 106 11.96 -17.06 -4.48
CA ARG A 106 12.80 -16.86 -5.67
C ARG A 106 12.74 -15.40 -6.12
N PRO A 107 13.71 -14.94 -6.92
CA PRO A 107 13.54 -13.70 -7.67
C PRO A 107 12.29 -13.78 -8.56
N MET A 108 11.63 -12.64 -8.77
CA MET A 108 10.49 -12.57 -9.66
C MET A 108 10.90 -12.87 -11.12
N PRO A 109 10.20 -13.75 -11.85
CA PRO A 109 10.45 -13.93 -13.28
C PRO A 109 10.39 -12.59 -14.03
N GLY A 110 11.33 -12.38 -14.96
CA GLY A 110 11.46 -11.09 -15.67
C GLY A 110 12.40 -10.07 -15.03
N THR A 111 12.94 -10.27 -13.82
CA THR A 111 13.88 -9.30 -13.23
C THR A 111 15.31 -9.42 -13.75
N THR A 112 15.72 -10.62 -14.19
CA THR A 112 17.13 -10.92 -14.55
C THR A 112 17.43 -10.71 -16.03
N ARG A 113 16.51 -11.13 -16.90
CA ARG A 113 16.58 -11.02 -18.36
C ARG A 113 15.19 -10.77 -18.93
N GLU A 114 15.10 -10.59 -20.24
CA GLU A 114 13.82 -10.56 -20.94
C GLU A 114 13.19 -11.96 -21.02
N TYR A 115 11.88 -12.03 -20.78
CA TYR A 115 11.06 -13.24 -20.83
C TYR A 115 9.93 -13.04 -21.85
N SER A 116 9.77 -14.01 -22.74
CA SER A 116 8.52 -14.17 -23.49
C SER A 116 7.37 -14.56 -22.56
N ARG A 117 6.13 -14.44 -23.05
CA ARG A 117 4.94 -14.89 -22.29
C ARG A 117 5.07 -16.36 -21.86
N THR A 118 5.47 -17.23 -22.78
CA THR A 118 5.60 -18.68 -22.53
C THR A 118 6.67 -18.98 -21.48
N GLU A 119 7.83 -18.31 -21.54
CA GLU A 119 8.89 -18.48 -20.54
C GLU A 119 8.45 -17.98 -19.17
N PHE A 120 7.75 -16.85 -19.10
CA PHE A 120 7.30 -16.28 -17.83
C PHE A 120 6.38 -17.24 -17.06
N PHE A 121 5.32 -17.73 -17.72
CA PHE A 121 4.40 -18.69 -17.09
C PHE A 121 5.01 -20.07 -16.93
N GLY A 122 5.95 -20.45 -17.82
CA GLY A 122 6.74 -21.67 -17.68
C GLY A 122 7.56 -21.69 -16.40
N GLU A 123 8.29 -20.60 -16.11
CA GLU A 123 9.10 -20.47 -14.89
C GLU A 123 8.24 -20.55 -13.62
N ILE A 124 7.06 -19.89 -13.62
CA ILE A 124 6.10 -20.00 -12.51
C ILE A 124 5.64 -21.45 -12.36
N ALA A 125 5.24 -22.12 -13.44
CA ALA A 125 4.76 -23.50 -13.40
C ALA A 125 5.85 -24.50 -12.96
N ASP A 126 7.10 -24.28 -13.38
CA ASP A 126 8.27 -25.08 -12.97
C ASP A 126 8.58 -24.88 -11.50
N ASN A 127 8.52 -23.63 -11.00
CA ASN A 127 8.60 -23.38 -9.58
C ASN A 127 7.47 -24.11 -8.83
N LEU A 128 6.25 -24.17 -9.39
CA LEU A 128 5.13 -24.82 -8.73
C LEU A 128 5.23 -26.35 -8.68
N ALA A 129 6.08 -26.99 -9.50
CA ALA A 129 6.11 -28.45 -9.72
C ALA A 129 6.12 -29.30 -8.43
N ARG A 130 6.81 -28.86 -7.38
CA ARG A 130 6.86 -29.53 -6.07
C ARG A 130 5.53 -29.58 -5.31
N LEU A 131 4.53 -28.78 -5.70
CA LEU A 131 3.17 -28.76 -5.13
C LEU A 131 2.14 -29.43 -6.03
N LYS A 132 2.57 -30.06 -7.12
CA LYS A 132 1.68 -30.75 -8.06
C LYS A 132 0.85 -31.80 -7.32
N GLY A 133 -0.47 -31.69 -7.40
CA GLY A 133 -1.42 -32.58 -6.73
C GLY A 133 -1.61 -32.33 -5.22
N ALA A 134 -0.96 -31.32 -4.64
CA ALA A 134 -1.10 -31.01 -3.21
C ALA A 134 -2.42 -30.27 -2.88
N ALA A 135 -2.95 -29.50 -3.84
CA ALA A 135 -4.27 -28.87 -3.80
C ALA A 135 -4.79 -28.66 -5.23
N ASP A 136 -6.10 -28.41 -5.35
CA ASP A 136 -6.81 -28.11 -6.58
C ASP A 136 -7.19 -26.62 -6.70
N CYS A 137 -6.80 -25.79 -5.73
CA CYS A 137 -7.07 -24.36 -5.67
C CYS A 137 -5.78 -23.56 -5.64
N ILE A 138 -5.73 -22.44 -6.36
CA ILE A 138 -4.63 -21.48 -6.32
C ILE A 138 -5.13 -20.08 -5.96
N GLY A 139 -4.57 -19.50 -4.91
CA GLY A 139 -4.67 -18.07 -4.62
C GLY A 139 -3.42 -17.35 -5.13
N PHE A 140 -3.56 -16.50 -6.13
CA PHE A 140 -2.45 -15.80 -6.75
C PHE A 140 -2.52 -14.30 -6.44
N CYS A 141 -1.78 -13.87 -5.40
CA CYS A 141 -1.53 -12.46 -5.15
C CYS A 141 -0.50 -11.91 -6.13
N PHE A 142 -0.94 -10.94 -6.93
CA PHE A 142 -0.15 -10.32 -7.97
C PHE A 142 -0.16 -8.81 -7.74
N SER A 143 0.94 -8.29 -7.21
CA SER A 143 1.05 -6.89 -6.76
C SER A 143 1.33 -5.90 -7.90
N TYR A 144 0.84 -6.19 -9.11
CA TYR A 144 0.93 -5.31 -10.27
C TYR A 144 -0.47 -4.87 -10.72
N PRO A 145 -0.61 -3.75 -11.45
CA PRO A 145 -1.88 -3.31 -12.00
C PRO A 145 -2.54 -4.40 -12.86
N ILE A 146 -3.65 -4.94 -12.37
CA ILE A 146 -4.46 -5.95 -13.06
C ILE A 146 -5.93 -5.51 -13.09
N ARG A 147 -6.60 -5.80 -14.21
CA ARG A 147 -8.06 -5.73 -14.30
C ARG A 147 -8.60 -7.10 -13.92
N ILE A 148 -9.15 -7.21 -12.72
CA ILE A 148 -9.82 -8.44 -12.29
C ILE A 148 -11.11 -8.59 -13.11
N ARG A 149 -11.42 -9.81 -13.51
CA ARG A 149 -12.61 -10.21 -14.27
C ARG A 149 -13.62 -10.93 -13.37
N PRO A 150 -14.91 -11.03 -13.77
CA PRO A 150 -15.93 -11.72 -12.98
C PRO A 150 -15.64 -13.19 -12.65
N ASP A 151 -14.85 -13.88 -13.47
CA ASP A 151 -14.40 -15.26 -13.24
C ASP A 151 -13.30 -15.34 -12.16
N GLY A 152 -12.72 -14.21 -11.76
CA GLY A 152 -11.61 -14.10 -10.81
C GLY A 152 -10.23 -14.17 -11.46
N ASP A 153 -10.14 -14.18 -12.79
CA ASP A 153 -8.89 -13.99 -13.52
C ASP A 153 -8.50 -12.50 -13.55
N GLY A 154 -7.26 -12.18 -13.87
CA GLY A 154 -6.71 -10.84 -13.90
C GLY A 154 -5.94 -10.60 -15.20
N GLU A 155 -6.34 -9.58 -15.96
CA GLU A 155 -5.62 -9.11 -17.13
C GLU A 155 -4.54 -8.11 -16.71
N VAL A 156 -3.27 -8.35 -17.09
CA VAL A 156 -2.17 -7.44 -16.77
C VAL A 156 -2.31 -6.14 -17.55
N ILE A 157 -2.41 -5.01 -16.83
CA ILE A 157 -2.52 -3.68 -17.44
C ILE A 157 -1.12 -3.13 -17.73
N GLN A 158 -0.21 -3.26 -16.76
CA GLN A 158 1.13 -2.70 -16.85
C GLN A 158 2.07 -3.43 -15.89
N PHE A 159 3.35 -3.49 -16.27
CA PHE A 159 4.42 -3.88 -15.37
C PHE A 159 5.27 -2.69 -14.93
N ALA A 160 5.85 -2.81 -13.74
CA ALA A 160 6.92 -1.93 -13.31
C ALA A 160 8.17 -2.16 -14.18
N LYS A 161 9.01 -1.13 -14.33
CA LYS A 161 10.15 -1.13 -15.28
C LYS A 161 11.17 -2.25 -15.00
N GLU A 162 11.18 -2.78 -13.78
CA GLU A 162 12.07 -3.86 -13.37
C GLU A 162 11.69 -5.22 -13.97
N ILE A 163 10.44 -5.40 -14.41
CA ILE A 163 9.95 -6.65 -15.00
C ILE A 163 10.03 -6.59 -16.52
N LYS A 164 10.96 -7.34 -17.07
CA LYS A 164 11.24 -7.45 -18.51
C LYS A 164 10.43 -8.58 -19.13
N ALA A 165 9.11 -8.44 -19.15
CA ALA A 165 8.18 -9.43 -19.72
C ALA A 165 7.02 -8.74 -20.46
N ALA A 166 7.35 -7.96 -21.50
CA ALA A 166 6.38 -7.10 -22.19
C ALA A 166 5.21 -7.88 -22.82
N GLU A 167 5.45 -9.11 -23.30
CA GLU A 167 4.42 -9.97 -23.92
C GLU A 167 3.33 -10.46 -22.95
N VAL A 168 3.55 -10.35 -21.64
CA VAL A 168 2.55 -10.74 -20.63
C VAL A 168 1.50 -9.64 -20.44
N ILE A 169 1.80 -8.39 -20.81
CA ILE A 169 0.84 -7.27 -20.75
C ILE A 169 -0.36 -7.59 -21.67
N GLY A 170 -1.57 -7.37 -21.17
CA GLY A 170 -2.83 -7.73 -21.84
C GLY A 170 -3.21 -9.22 -21.73
N THR A 171 -2.39 -10.05 -21.09
CA THR A 171 -2.70 -11.47 -20.87
C THR A 171 -3.48 -11.68 -19.57
N CYS A 172 -4.47 -12.58 -19.61
CA CYS A 172 -5.13 -13.10 -18.41
C CYS A 172 -4.21 -14.10 -17.70
N VAL A 173 -3.74 -13.72 -16.51
CA VAL A 173 -2.68 -14.41 -15.76
C VAL A 173 -3.09 -15.83 -15.36
N GLY A 174 -4.32 -16.01 -14.88
CA GLY A 174 -4.88 -17.28 -14.47
C GLY A 174 -4.99 -18.26 -15.62
N ALA A 175 -5.61 -17.85 -16.74
CA ALA A 175 -5.72 -18.67 -17.93
C ALA A 175 -4.34 -19.11 -18.47
N ALA A 176 -3.39 -18.18 -18.58
CA ALA A 176 -2.05 -18.48 -19.08
C ALA A 176 -1.24 -19.38 -18.13
N LEU A 177 -1.40 -19.23 -16.81
CA LEU A 177 -0.79 -20.14 -15.85
C LEU A 177 -1.43 -21.53 -15.92
N THR A 178 -2.76 -21.63 -16.01
CA THR A 178 -3.47 -22.91 -16.17
C THR A 178 -3.03 -23.64 -17.43
N GLU A 179 -2.80 -22.93 -18.55
CA GLU A 179 -2.22 -23.49 -19.78
C GLU A 179 -0.82 -24.08 -19.53
N ALA A 180 0.06 -23.30 -18.87
CA ALA A 180 1.43 -23.72 -18.56
C ALA A 180 1.51 -24.93 -17.60
N LEU A 181 0.57 -25.00 -16.64
CA LEU A 181 0.42 -26.14 -15.73
C LEU A 181 -0.12 -27.38 -16.46
N SER A 182 -1.10 -27.20 -17.34
CA SER A 182 -1.68 -28.29 -18.15
C SER A 182 -0.63 -28.93 -19.06
N ALA A 183 0.22 -28.11 -19.71
CA ALA A 183 1.36 -28.58 -20.49
C ALA A 183 2.38 -29.42 -19.68
N ARG A 184 2.36 -29.29 -18.35
CA ARG A 184 3.18 -30.07 -17.40
C ARG A 184 2.39 -31.22 -16.74
N ASN A 185 1.27 -31.63 -17.34
CA ASN A 185 0.40 -32.72 -16.89
C ASN A 185 -0.12 -32.52 -15.46
N TRP A 186 -0.42 -31.28 -15.05
CA TRP A 186 -1.08 -31.02 -13.77
C TRP A 186 -2.52 -31.55 -13.78
N PRO A 187 -3.03 -32.05 -12.63
CA PRO A 187 -4.46 -32.26 -12.47
C PRO A 187 -5.24 -30.96 -12.72
N GLU A 188 -6.49 -31.10 -13.13
CA GLU A 188 -7.39 -29.95 -13.33
C GLU A 188 -7.54 -29.16 -12.01
N LEU A 189 -7.41 -27.83 -12.12
CA LEU A 189 -7.62 -26.93 -11.00
C LEU A 189 -9.11 -26.64 -10.87
N ARG A 190 -9.65 -26.78 -9.65
CA ARG A 190 -11.00 -26.35 -9.31
C ARG A 190 -11.14 -24.83 -9.37
N SER A 191 -10.11 -24.09 -8.94
CA SER A 191 -10.12 -22.63 -8.98
C SER A 191 -8.71 -22.03 -9.01
N LEU A 192 -8.54 -20.94 -9.75
CA LEU A 192 -7.41 -20.03 -9.66
C LEU A 192 -7.98 -18.61 -9.54
N LYS A 193 -7.69 -17.94 -8.44
CA LYS A 193 -8.19 -16.58 -8.16
C LYS A 193 -7.03 -15.60 -8.06
N MET A 194 -7.12 -14.53 -8.85
CA MET A 194 -6.19 -13.42 -8.82
C MET A 194 -6.56 -12.45 -7.68
N LEU A 195 -5.55 -12.00 -6.95
CA LEU A 195 -5.72 -11.16 -5.77
C LEU A 195 -4.74 -9.98 -5.83
N ASN A 196 -5.18 -8.83 -5.34
CA ASN A 196 -4.30 -7.72 -5.03
C ASN A 196 -3.78 -7.83 -3.58
N ASP A 197 -2.61 -7.28 -3.28
CA ASP A 197 -2.00 -7.29 -1.95
C ASP A 197 -2.88 -6.66 -0.86
N ALA A 198 -3.58 -5.56 -1.14
CA ALA A 198 -4.54 -4.96 -0.21
C ALA A 198 -5.78 -5.86 0.01
N THR A 199 -6.20 -6.61 -1.02
CA THR A 199 -7.26 -7.63 -0.86
C THR A 199 -6.79 -8.76 0.04
N SER A 200 -5.58 -9.27 -0.18
CA SER A 200 -4.99 -10.30 0.67
C SER A 200 -4.80 -9.80 2.10
N ALA A 201 -4.33 -8.58 2.31
CA ALA A 201 -4.25 -7.99 3.64
C ALA A 201 -5.63 -7.93 4.32
N LEU A 202 -6.67 -7.49 3.61
CA LEU A 202 -8.04 -7.46 4.14
C LEU A 202 -8.50 -8.87 4.55
N LEU A 203 -8.36 -9.86 3.67
CA LEU A 203 -8.81 -11.23 3.92
C LEU A 203 -8.07 -11.87 5.09
N ALA A 204 -6.78 -11.58 5.25
CA ALA A 204 -5.99 -12.07 6.38
C ALA A 204 -6.51 -11.58 7.74
N GLY A 205 -7.24 -10.46 7.76
CA GLY A 205 -7.94 -9.97 8.95
C GLY A 205 -8.95 -10.97 9.52
N PHE A 206 -9.44 -11.91 8.72
CA PHE A 206 -10.30 -13.01 9.18
C PHE A 206 -9.64 -13.85 10.29
N PHE A 207 -8.33 -14.04 10.25
CA PHE A 207 -7.57 -14.80 11.26
C PHE A 207 -7.12 -13.95 12.45
N ALA A 208 -7.34 -12.64 12.40
CA ALA A 208 -6.77 -11.70 13.34
C ALA A 208 -7.61 -11.51 14.61
N ALA A 209 -8.85 -12.00 14.63
CA ALA A 209 -9.76 -11.85 15.76
C ALA A 209 -9.25 -12.67 16.95
N PRO A 210 -8.97 -12.04 18.11
CA PRO A 210 -8.73 -12.79 19.34
C PRO A 210 -9.93 -13.67 19.69
N GLU A 211 -9.68 -14.74 20.46
CA GLU A 211 -10.76 -15.61 20.93
C GLU A 211 -11.81 -14.79 21.71
N GLY A 212 -13.09 -14.95 21.33
CA GLY A 212 -14.20 -14.21 21.92
C GLY A 212 -14.45 -12.81 21.32
N CYS A 213 -13.58 -12.34 20.43
CA CYS A 213 -13.77 -11.10 19.68
C CYS A 213 -14.34 -11.37 18.28
N SER A 214 -15.02 -10.37 17.70
CA SER A 214 -15.46 -10.42 16.31
C SER A 214 -15.35 -9.04 15.69
N PHE A 215 -15.15 -8.97 14.38
CA PHE A 215 -15.10 -7.71 13.65
C PHE A 215 -16.39 -7.50 12.87
N SER A 216 -16.84 -6.25 12.78
CA SER A 216 -18.03 -5.89 11.98
C SER A 216 -17.72 -5.72 10.49
N SER A 217 -16.45 -5.46 10.15
CA SER A 217 -15.95 -5.40 8.78
C SER A 217 -14.43 -5.48 8.74
N TYR A 218 -13.86 -5.49 7.54
CA TYR A 218 -12.44 -5.62 7.28
C TYR A 218 -11.97 -4.57 6.27
N VAL A 219 -10.79 -4.00 6.54
CA VAL A 219 -10.06 -3.09 5.68
C VAL A 219 -8.63 -3.60 5.56
N GLY A 220 -8.12 -3.66 4.33
CA GLY A 220 -6.72 -3.91 4.03
C GLY A 220 -6.03 -2.60 3.67
N PHE A 221 -4.88 -2.32 4.26
CA PHE A 221 -4.07 -1.15 3.94
C PHE A 221 -2.62 -1.56 3.73
N ILE A 222 -2.06 -1.20 2.59
CA ILE A 222 -0.66 -1.41 2.25
C ILE A 222 0.02 -0.04 2.18
N LEU A 223 1.08 0.15 2.95
CA LEU A 223 1.98 1.28 2.84
C LEU A 223 3.43 0.80 2.98
N GLY A 224 4.02 0.48 1.83
CA GLY A 224 5.41 0.07 1.66
C GLY A 224 6.04 0.88 0.54
N THR A 225 6.60 0.20 -0.47
CA THR A 225 7.08 0.83 -1.72
C THR A 225 6.00 1.71 -2.36
N GLY A 226 4.78 1.18 -2.47
CA GLY A 226 3.57 1.91 -2.88
C GLY A 226 2.56 2.06 -1.75
N MET A 227 1.37 2.54 -2.10
CA MET A 227 0.25 2.72 -1.18
C MET A 227 -1.07 2.30 -1.83
N ASN A 228 -1.78 1.39 -1.18
CA ASN A 228 -3.12 0.99 -1.62
C ASN A 228 -4.03 0.66 -0.43
N SER A 229 -5.33 0.64 -0.66
CA SER A 229 -6.31 0.16 0.30
C SER A 229 -7.40 -0.65 -0.37
N ALA A 230 -8.00 -1.54 0.41
CA ALA A 230 -9.18 -2.29 0.04
C ALA A 230 -10.15 -2.31 1.24
N TYR A 231 -11.44 -2.39 0.96
CA TYR A 231 -12.48 -2.53 1.99
C TYR A 231 -13.56 -3.49 1.51
N LEU A 232 -14.35 -4.02 2.45
CA LEU A 232 -15.53 -4.80 2.15
C LEU A 232 -16.69 -3.83 1.82
N GLU A 233 -17.10 -3.78 0.56
CA GLU A 233 -18.27 -3.02 0.12
C GLU A 233 -19.54 -3.79 0.47
N PRO A 234 -20.44 -3.22 1.30
CA PRO A 234 -21.68 -3.89 1.67
C PRO A 234 -22.77 -3.78 0.59
N ASP A 235 -22.74 -2.72 -0.23
CA ASP A 235 -23.81 -2.39 -1.15
C ASP A 235 -23.54 -2.90 -2.59
N PRO A 236 -24.59 -3.06 -3.41
CA PRO A 236 -24.42 -3.31 -4.84
C PRO A 236 -23.56 -2.24 -5.52
N ILE A 237 -22.65 -2.66 -6.39
CA ILE A 237 -21.74 -1.77 -7.10
C ILE A 237 -22.37 -1.39 -8.45
N PRO A 238 -22.69 -0.10 -8.71
CA PRO A 238 -23.44 0.31 -9.89
C PRO A 238 -22.80 -0.09 -11.23
N LYS A 239 -21.46 -0.04 -11.34
CA LYS A 239 -20.75 -0.44 -12.58
C LYS A 239 -20.70 -1.95 -12.85
N ILE A 240 -21.13 -2.78 -11.90
CA ILE A 240 -21.29 -4.23 -12.08
C ILE A 240 -22.68 -4.70 -11.57
N PRO A 241 -23.77 -4.27 -12.23
CA PRO A 241 -25.12 -4.33 -11.67
C PRO A 241 -25.68 -5.74 -11.42
N ALA A 242 -25.07 -6.77 -12.00
CA ALA A 242 -25.51 -8.16 -11.85
C ALA A 242 -25.05 -8.83 -10.53
N HIS A 243 -24.27 -8.14 -9.70
CA HIS A 243 -23.69 -8.70 -8.48
C HIS A 243 -24.06 -7.88 -7.24
N HIS A 244 -24.96 -8.44 -6.42
CA HIS A 244 -25.53 -7.75 -5.24
C HIS A 244 -24.96 -8.22 -3.90
N THR A 245 -23.99 -9.14 -3.89
CA THR A 245 -23.39 -9.62 -2.64
C THR A 245 -22.21 -8.74 -2.22
N PRO A 246 -21.97 -8.59 -0.91
CA PRO A 246 -20.80 -7.88 -0.40
C PRO A 246 -19.50 -8.47 -0.96
N GLN A 247 -18.59 -7.60 -1.36
CA GLN A 247 -17.30 -8.02 -1.93
C GLN A 247 -16.20 -7.02 -1.60
N VAL A 248 -14.96 -7.47 -1.66
CA VAL A 248 -13.80 -6.61 -1.51
C VAL A 248 -13.68 -5.72 -2.75
N VAL A 249 -13.44 -4.44 -2.51
CA VAL A 249 -13.12 -3.45 -3.54
C VAL A 249 -11.73 -2.90 -3.27
N VAL A 250 -10.85 -2.96 -4.28
CA VAL A 250 -9.53 -2.33 -4.23
C VAL A 250 -9.65 -0.90 -4.72
N CYS A 251 -9.27 0.06 -3.89
CA CYS A 251 -9.50 1.47 -4.16
C CYS A 251 -8.55 2.05 -5.22
N GLU A 252 -7.33 1.52 -5.33
CA GLU A 252 -6.21 2.17 -6.02
C GLU A 252 -5.92 3.57 -5.43
N SER A 253 -5.96 3.66 -4.10
CA SER A 253 -5.95 4.92 -3.33
C SER A 253 -4.77 5.85 -3.67
N GLY A 254 -3.61 5.29 -4.03
CA GLY A 254 -2.44 6.04 -4.46
C GLY A 254 -2.66 6.95 -5.66
N LYS A 255 -3.65 6.64 -6.52
CA LYS A 255 -3.95 7.40 -7.75
C LYS A 255 -4.69 8.72 -7.52
N SER A 256 -5.25 8.95 -6.33
CA SER A 256 -5.98 10.18 -6.06
C SER A 256 -5.12 11.43 -6.34
N ASN A 257 -5.69 12.39 -7.04
CA ASN A 257 -5.03 13.64 -7.45
C ASN A 257 -5.67 14.89 -6.83
N LYS A 258 -6.61 14.70 -5.89
CA LYS A 258 -7.48 15.76 -5.36
C LYS A 258 -7.07 16.23 -3.95
N VAL A 259 -6.09 15.58 -3.33
CA VAL A 259 -5.49 16.05 -2.07
C VAL A 259 -4.51 17.20 -2.38
N PRO A 260 -4.52 18.31 -1.60
CA PRO A 260 -3.66 19.45 -1.86
C PRO A 260 -2.18 19.09 -1.97
N ARG A 261 -1.50 19.68 -2.96
CA ARG A 261 -0.08 19.50 -3.24
C ARG A 261 0.66 20.82 -3.05
N SER A 262 1.82 20.74 -2.41
CA SER A 262 2.76 21.85 -2.25
C SER A 262 3.65 21.99 -3.47
N VAL A 263 4.42 23.09 -3.51
CA VAL A 263 5.44 23.30 -4.57
C VAL A 263 6.47 22.16 -4.57
N PHE A 264 6.81 21.59 -3.40
CA PHE A 264 7.74 20.46 -3.31
C PHE A 264 7.22 19.23 -4.03
N ASP A 265 5.92 18.95 -3.89
CA ASP A 265 5.28 17.79 -4.49
C ASP A 265 5.24 17.92 -6.02
N GLU A 266 4.91 19.11 -6.52
CA GLU A 266 4.88 19.39 -7.97
C GLU A 266 6.28 19.28 -8.59
N LEU A 267 7.29 19.90 -7.97
CA LEU A 267 8.68 19.81 -8.43
C LEU A 267 9.19 18.37 -8.42
N PHE A 268 8.92 17.62 -7.34
CA PHE A 268 9.32 16.22 -7.26
C PHE A 268 8.60 15.37 -8.31
N THR A 269 7.28 15.55 -8.45
CA THR A 269 6.43 14.78 -9.37
C THR A 269 6.93 14.88 -10.81
N GLN A 270 7.37 16.05 -11.25
CA GLN A 270 7.93 16.27 -12.59
C GLN A 270 9.23 15.47 -12.87
N THR A 271 9.95 15.05 -11.82
CA THR A 271 11.16 14.21 -11.97
C THR A 271 10.87 12.72 -12.04
N THR A 272 9.63 12.30 -11.78
CA THR A 272 9.24 10.89 -11.76
C THR A 272 8.98 10.37 -13.17
N ALA A 273 9.04 9.04 -13.35
CA ALA A 273 8.81 8.40 -14.64
C ALA A 273 7.41 8.63 -15.22
N GLU A 274 6.40 8.80 -14.36
CA GLU A 274 5.00 8.97 -14.75
C GLU A 274 4.42 10.17 -14.00
N PRO A 275 4.72 11.42 -14.41
CA PRO A 275 4.36 12.63 -13.66
C PRO A 275 2.85 12.80 -13.41
N ASP A 276 2.01 12.32 -14.33
CA ASP A 276 0.57 12.63 -14.35
C ASP A 276 -0.31 11.69 -13.51
N ILE A 277 0.27 10.71 -12.81
CA ILE A 277 -0.46 9.69 -12.04
C ILE A 277 0.09 9.52 -10.62
N ALA A 278 -0.59 8.72 -9.80
CA ALA A 278 -0.12 8.27 -8.49
C ALA A 278 0.27 9.41 -7.52
N HIS A 279 -0.43 10.55 -7.58
CA HIS A 279 -0.03 11.74 -6.83
C HIS A 279 -0.11 11.53 -5.30
N LEU A 280 -1.15 10.87 -4.80
CA LEU A 280 -1.27 10.60 -3.37
C LEU A 280 -0.17 9.66 -2.89
N GLU A 281 0.16 8.65 -3.69
CA GLU A 281 1.28 7.73 -3.42
C GLU A 281 2.62 8.45 -3.35
N LYS A 282 2.90 9.35 -4.29
CA LYS A 282 4.14 10.17 -4.31
C LYS A 282 4.33 11.03 -3.06
N MET A 283 3.26 11.35 -2.35
CA MET A 283 3.32 12.16 -1.13
C MET A 283 3.53 11.32 0.15
N SER A 284 3.38 9.99 0.11
CA SER A 284 3.31 9.16 1.32
C SER A 284 4.08 7.84 1.29
N SER A 285 4.34 7.24 0.12
CA SER A 285 4.91 5.89 0.05
C SER A 285 6.44 5.86 0.12
N GLY A 286 6.97 4.66 0.40
CA GLY A 286 8.39 4.45 0.66
C GLY A 286 9.33 4.78 -0.48
N THR A 287 8.90 4.58 -1.73
CA THR A 287 9.69 4.94 -2.92
C THR A 287 9.90 6.44 -3.01
N TYR A 288 8.92 7.23 -2.60
CA TYR A 288 8.84 8.65 -2.92
C TYR A 288 9.14 9.56 -1.73
N LEU A 289 8.88 9.13 -0.50
CA LEU A 289 8.95 10.00 0.68
C LEU A 289 10.35 10.57 0.94
N GLY A 290 11.40 9.76 0.82
CA GLY A 290 12.79 10.21 0.96
C GLY A 290 13.23 11.17 -0.16
N PRO A 291 13.10 10.78 -1.44
CA PRO A 291 13.39 11.66 -2.56
C PRO A 291 12.61 12.98 -2.54
N LEU A 292 11.32 12.97 -2.14
CA LEU A 292 10.54 14.17 -1.93
C LEU A 292 11.11 15.04 -0.80
N ALA A 293 11.46 14.44 0.34
CA ALA A 293 12.11 15.17 1.44
C ALA A 293 13.45 15.78 1.01
N SER A 294 14.18 15.14 0.09
CA SER A 294 15.41 15.74 -0.47
C SER A 294 15.14 17.04 -1.24
N VAL A 295 14.01 17.15 -1.95
CA VAL A 295 13.58 18.39 -2.61
C VAL A 295 13.34 19.49 -1.57
N VAL A 296 12.65 19.16 -0.47
CA VAL A 296 12.40 20.07 0.66
C VAL A 296 13.73 20.60 1.22
N VAL A 297 14.69 19.71 1.50
CA VAL A 297 15.98 20.09 2.08
C VAL A 297 16.81 20.95 1.14
N ARG A 298 16.86 20.61 -0.17
CA ARG A 298 17.59 21.43 -1.15
C ARG A 298 17.04 22.84 -1.23
N LEU A 299 15.72 23.00 -1.31
CA LEU A 299 15.09 24.31 -1.35
C LEU A 299 15.27 25.08 -0.03
N ALA A 300 15.20 24.41 1.12
CA ALA A 300 15.50 25.04 2.41
C ALA A 300 16.94 25.59 2.46
N ALA A 301 17.91 24.83 1.95
CA ALA A 301 19.29 25.31 1.82
C ALA A 301 19.40 26.51 0.89
N GLN A 302 18.79 26.45 -0.29
CA GLN A 302 18.80 27.55 -1.27
C GLN A 302 18.13 28.83 -0.74
N GLU A 303 17.12 28.71 0.10
CA GLU A 303 16.44 29.83 0.78
C GLU A 303 17.19 30.32 2.03
N GLY A 304 18.37 29.77 2.32
CA GLY A 304 19.25 30.25 3.38
C GLY A 304 18.85 29.84 4.79
N LEU A 305 18.06 28.76 4.95
CA LEU A 305 17.68 28.27 6.28
C LEU A 305 18.87 27.69 7.06
N PHE A 306 19.85 27.15 6.35
CA PHE A 306 21.02 26.51 6.95
C PHE A 306 22.23 27.43 7.00
N SER A 307 23.15 27.16 7.93
CA SER A 307 24.42 27.85 8.05
C SER A 307 25.30 27.67 6.81
N HIS A 308 26.23 28.61 6.60
CA HIS A 308 27.12 28.60 5.45
C HIS A 308 27.96 27.32 5.34
N ALA A 309 28.31 26.70 6.47
CA ALA A 309 29.15 25.50 6.53
C ALA A 309 28.52 24.26 5.88
N VAL A 310 27.19 24.15 5.88
CA VAL A 310 26.45 22.99 5.36
C VAL A 310 25.62 23.33 4.12
N HIS A 311 25.40 24.62 3.84
CA HIS A 311 24.56 25.12 2.76
C HIS A 311 24.87 24.48 1.40
N ALA A 312 26.14 24.45 0.98
CA ALA A 312 26.51 23.94 -0.34
C ALA A 312 26.22 22.44 -0.48
N ALA A 313 26.50 21.66 0.57
CA ALA A 313 26.27 20.22 0.59
C ALA A 313 24.77 19.88 0.60
N LEU A 314 23.96 20.63 1.35
CA LEU A 314 22.52 20.41 1.43
C LEU A 314 21.76 20.92 0.20
N SER A 315 22.28 21.92 -0.52
CA SER A 315 21.66 22.48 -1.73
C SER A 315 21.58 21.50 -2.92
N THR A 316 22.38 20.42 -2.89
CA THR A 316 22.42 19.39 -3.95
C THR A 316 22.12 17.98 -3.42
N VAL A 317 21.69 17.87 -2.15
CA VAL A 317 21.52 16.57 -1.50
C VAL A 317 20.43 15.72 -2.16
N SER A 318 20.66 14.41 -2.21
CA SER A 318 19.68 13.38 -2.55
C SER A 318 19.88 12.21 -1.58
N PHE A 319 18.78 11.64 -1.08
CA PHE A 319 18.81 10.59 -0.07
C PHE A 319 17.56 9.71 -0.12
N THR A 320 17.67 8.49 0.41
CA THR A 320 16.56 7.53 0.47
C THR A 320 15.71 7.71 1.73
N LEU A 321 14.54 7.07 1.79
CA LEU A 321 13.75 6.99 3.02
C LEU A 321 14.57 6.37 4.18
N VAL A 322 15.44 5.39 3.88
CA VAL A 322 16.29 4.76 4.90
C VAL A 322 17.29 5.75 5.50
N ASP A 323 17.90 6.60 4.67
CA ASP A 323 18.79 7.66 5.14
C ASP A 323 18.05 8.70 5.99
N MET A 324 16.83 9.07 5.57
CA MET A 324 15.94 9.97 6.31
C MET A 324 15.58 9.39 7.68
N ASP A 325 15.13 8.14 7.73
CA ASP A 325 14.76 7.47 8.98
C ASP A 325 15.97 7.34 9.93
N ARG A 326 17.14 6.94 9.42
CA ARG A 326 18.38 6.88 10.23
C ARG A 326 18.68 8.21 10.92
N PHE A 327 18.49 9.32 10.21
CA PHE A 327 18.68 10.66 10.79
C PHE A 327 17.59 10.98 11.82
N LEU A 328 16.31 10.77 11.50
CA LEU A 328 15.21 11.07 12.42
C LEU A 328 15.27 10.26 13.73
N PHE A 329 15.72 9.00 13.67
CA PHE A 329 15.91 8.17 14.87
C PHE A 329 17.16 8.56 15.68
N ALA A 330 18.22 9.07 15.03
CA ALA A 330 19.50 9.36 15.67
C ALA A 330 20.17 10.64 15.11
N PRO A 331 19.59 11.84 15.34
CA PRO A 331 20.02 13.08 14.68
C PRO A 331 21.42 13.56 15.11
N SER A 332 21.93 13.06 16.24
CA SER A 332 23.27 13.34 16.76
C SER A 332 24.37 12.46 16.15
N VAL A 333 24.03 11.40 15.41
CA VAL A 333 25.02 10.47 14.84
C VAL A 333 25.58 11.02 13.53
N SER A 334 26.88 11.35 13.52
CA SER A 334 27.59 11.93 12.36
C SER A 334 28.06 10.92 11.32
N THR A 335 27.97 9.61 11.57
CA THR A 335 28.40 8.57 10.62
C THR A 335 27.32 8.17 9.61
N THR A 336 26.10 8.69 9.76
CA THR A 336 25.01 8.48 8.80
C THR A 336 25.16 9.41 7.59
N THR A 337 24.49 9.09 6.47
CA THR A 337 24.50 9.90 5.24
C THR A 337 24.21 11.37 5.51
N LEU A 338 23.10 11.68 6.20
CA LEU A 338 22.72 13.06 6.53
C LEU A 338 23.52 13.63 7.71
N GLY A 339 23.86 12.80 8.69
CA GLY A 339 24.66 13.22 9.84
C GLY A 339 26.07 13.68 9.48
N ALA A 340 26.67 13.06 8.46
CA ALA A 340 27.98 13.43 7.93
C ALA A 340 27.95 14.79 7.23
N LEU A 341 26.88 15.06 6.46
CA LEU A 341 26.69 16.37 5.81
C LEU A 341 26.52 17.50 6.82
N LEU A 342 25.97 17.21 8.00
CA LEU A 342 25.78 18.16 9.10
C LEU A 342 26.98 18.20 10.08
N ALA A 343 28.01 17.38 9.90
CA ALA A 343 29.18 17.37 10.78
C ALA A 343 29.90 18.73 10.90
N PRO A 344 30.07 19.54 9.83
CA PRO A 344 30.68 20.87 9.95
C PRO A 344 29.69 21.96 10.39
N GLY A 345 28.41 21.64 10.55
CA GLY A 345 27.34 22.58 10.90
C GLY A 345 27.13 22.76 12.40
N THR A 346 26.01 23.38 12.73
CA THR A 346 25.59 23.69 14.11
C THR A 346 24.46 22.75 14.58
N ASP A 347 24.18 22.76 15.88
CA ASP A 347 23.00 22.07 16.41
C ASP A 347 21.68 22.66 15.86
N THR A 348 21.67 23.94 15.51
CA THR A 348 20.53 24.57 14.83
C THR A 348 20.33 23.99 13.42
N ASP A 349 21.40 23.70 12.68
CA ASP A 349 21.28 23.03 11.37
C ASP A 349 20.68 21.63 11.51
N ARG A 350 21.07 20.90 12.56
CA ARG A 350 20.48 19.59 12.89
C ARG A 350 19.00 19.70 13.25
N GLU A 351 18.65 20.70 14.06
CA GLU A 351 17.25 20.97 14.45
C GLU A 351 16.40 21.34 13.24
N ILE A 352 16.88 22.21 12.35
CA ILE A 352 16.18 22.59 11.11
C ILE A 352 15.96 21.36 10.23
N LEU A 353 17.00 20.56 9.97
CA LEU A 353 16.85 19.34 9.17
C LEU A 353 15.82 18.40 9.81
N PHE A 354 15.89 18.20 11.13
CA PHE A 354 14.95 17.34 11.84
C PHE A 354 13.51 17.82 11.65
N LEU A 355 13.23 19.11 11.85
CA LEU A 355 11.89 19.69 11.72
C LEU A 355 11.35 19.58 10.28
N LEU A 356 12.19 19.78 9.27
CA LEU A 356 11.80 19.65 7.88
C LEU A 356 11.38 18.21 7.54
N LEU A 357 12.22 17.24 7.91
CA LEU A 357 11.97 15.82 7.63
C LEU A 357 10.76 15.31 8.44
N ASP A 358 10.64 15.73 9.70
CA ASP A 358 9.54 15.34 10.57
C ASP A 358 8.18 15.84 10.05
N ALA A 359 8.12 17.05 9.50
CA ALA A 359 6.91 17.60 8.88
C ALA A 359 6.47 16.80 7.66
N VAL A 360 7.40 16.33 6.82
CA VAL A 360 7.11 15.46 5.67
C VAL A 360 6.50 14.13 6.14
N VAL A 361 7.07 13.52 7.17
CA VAL A 361 6.53 12.27 7.76
C VAL A 361 5.16 12.50 8.43
N ALA A 362 4.98 13.63 9.13
CA ALA A 362 3.71 13.97 9.75
C ALA A 362 2.58 14.13 8.71
N ARG A 363 2.86 14.77 7.57
CA ARG A 363 1.91 14.85 6.46
C ARG A 363 1.57 13.47 5.89
N ALA A 364 2.57 12.62 5.66
CA ALA A 364 2.36 11.25 5.19
C ALA A 364 1.47 10.44 6.16
N ALA A 365 1.63 10.64 7.47
CA ALA A 365 0.78 10.01 8.48
C ALA A 365 -0.69 10.45 8.37
N ARG A 366 -0.96 11.75 8.16
CA ARG A 366 -2.33 12.26 7.97
C ARG A 366 -2.98 11.72 6.70
N ILE A 367 -2.22 11.62 5.61
CA ILE A 367 -2.68 11.02 4.36
C ILE A 367 -3.04 9.55 4.57
N ALA A 368 -2.14 8.76 5.17
CA ALA A 368 -2.38 7.35 5.45
C ALA A 368 -3.60 7.14 6.37
N ALA A 369 -3.73 7.95 7.43
CA ALA A 369 -4.91 7.94 8.29
C ALA A 369 -6.18 8.29 7.52
N GLY A 370 -6.14 9.26 6.61
CA GLY A 370 -7.28 9.62 5.77
C GLY A 370 -7.70 8.51 4.81
N VAL A 371 -6.74 7.79 4.21
CA VAL A 371 -7.01 6.63 3.33
C VAL A 371 -7.68 5.50 4.11
N ILE A 372 -7.15 5.16 5.29
CA ILE A 372 -7.74 4.14 6.16
C ILE A 372 -9.14 4.59 6.60
N ALA A 373 -9.29 5.82 7.11
CA ALA A 373 -10.57 6.33 7.59
C ALA A 373 -11.64 6.38 6.50
N ALA A 374 -11.28 6.76 5.27
CA ALA A 374 -12.20 6.74 4.14
C ALA A 374 -12.69 5.31 3.85
N SER A 375 -11.77 4.34 3.89
CA SER A 375 -12.07 2.91 3.67
C SER A 375 -12.96 2.34 4.79
N VAL A 376 -12.66 2.65 6.06
CA VAL A 376 -13.47 2.26 7.22
C VAL A 376 -14.88 2.85 7.11
N LEU A 377 -15.01 4.15 6.84
CA LEU A 377 -16.31 4.79 6.71
C LEU A 377 -17.11 4.26 5.51
N LYS A 378 -16.45 3.93 4.39
CA LYS A 378 -17.12 3.35 3.22
C LYS A 378 -17.63 1.93 3.47
N SER A 379 -17.00 1.18 4.37
CA SER A 379 -17.50 -0.15 4.79
C SER A 379 -18.83 -0.11 5.55
N GLY A 380 -19.24 1.07 6.03
CA GLY A 380 -20.51 1.24 6.77
C GLY A 380 -20.53 0.62 8.17
N ALA A 381 -19.39 0.17 8.69
CA ALA A 381 -19.27 -0.61 9.92
C ALA A 381 -18.51 0.14 11.05
N GLY A 382 -18.32 -0.52 12.20
CA GLY A 382 -17.56 0.00 13.33
C GLY A 382 -18.34 0.81 14.35
N TYR A 383 -19.66 0.93 14.25
CA TYR A 383 -20.49 1.66 15.22
C TYR A 383 -20.81 0.86 16.51
N ASP A 384 -20.44 -0.42 16.56
CA ASP A 384 -20.53 -1.27 17.75
C ASP A 384 -19.12 -1.42 18.36
N PRO A 385 -18.85 -0.90 19.57
CA PRO A 385 -17.53 -1.02 20.20
C PRO A 385 -17.14 -2.47 20.52
N LEU A 386 -18.10 -3.39 20.60
CA LEU A 386 -17.82 -4.83 20.78
C LEU A 386 -17.42 -5.51 19.48
N ARG A 387 -17.63 -4.84 18.34
CA ARG A 387 -17.31 -5.33 17.00
C ARG A 387 -16.66 -4.23 16.16
N PRO A 388 -15.43 -3.82 16.49
CA PRO A 388 -14.72 -2.81 15.71
C PRO A 388 -14.47 -3.28 14.26
N VAL A 389 -14.05 -2.36 13.41
CA VAL A 389 -13.52 -2.71 12.07
C VAL A 389 -12.09 -3.21 12.20
N CYS A 390 -11.77 -4.37 11.63
CA CYS A 390 -10.39 -4.83 11.52
C CYS A 390 -9.69 -4.07 10.40
N VAL A 391 -8.68 -3.27 10.74
CA VAL A 391 -7.78 -2.63 9.79
C VAL A 391 -6.46 -3.40 9.78
N LEU A 392 -6.29 -4.31 8.82
CA LEU A 392 -5.02 -4.99 8.65
C LEU A 392 -4.08 -4.10 7.83
N ALA A 393 -3.09 -3.53 8.50
CA ALA A 393 -2.14 -2.58 7.92
C ALA A 393 -0.74 -3.19 7.81
N GLU A 394 -0.24 -3.28 6.59
CA GLU A 394 1.04 -3.88 6.24
C GLU A 394 1.94 -2.92 5.45
N GLY A 395 3.23 -3.28 5.37
CA GLY A 395 4.22 -2.56 4.57
C GLY A 395 5.35 -1.97 5.41
N THR A 396 6.56 -1.98 4.83
CA THR A 396 7.78 -1.57 5.52
C THR A 396 7.77 -0.11 5.93
N THR A 397 7.22 0.77 5.10
CA THR A 397 7.06 2.20 5.40
C THR A 397 6.14 2.40 6.58
N PHE A 398 4.95 1.77 6.59
CA PHE A 398 4.03 1.84 7.73
C PHE A 398 4.70 1.44 9.05
N GLN A 399 5.44 0.33 9.03
CA GLN A 399 6.00 -0.27 10.25
C GLN A 399 7.29 0.40 10.74
N ARG A 400 8.14 0.88 9.84
CA ARG A 400 9.52 1.26 10.18
C ARG A 400 9.78 2.76 10.11
N THR A 401 8.99 3.52 9.36
CA THR A 401 9.22 4.96 9.22
C THR A 401 8.95 5.70 10.52
N TYR A 402 9.82 6.67 10.81
CA TYR A 402 9.88 7.39 12.08
C TYR A 402 8.50 7.85 12.57
N ARG A 403 8.01 7.25 13.67
CA ARG A 403 6.72 7.55 14.33
C ARG A 403 5.48 7.48 13.42
N LEU A 404 5.59 6.96 12.20
CA LEU A 404 4.51 6.99 11.20
C LEU A 404 3.29 6.21 11.70
N ARG A 405 3.47 4.94 12.09
CA ARG A 405 2.40 4.10 12.65
C ARG A 405 1.71 4.77 13.84
N THR A 406 2.49 5.26 14.81
CA THR A 406 1.96 5.93 16.01
C THR A 406 1.11 7.15 15.64
N ARG A 407 1.58 8.00 14.73
CA ARG A 407 0.83 9.17 14.26
C ARG A 407 -0.45 8.77 13.53
N VAL A 408 -0.39 7.76 12.67
CA VAL A 408 -1.57 7.22 11.97
C VAL A 408 -2.61 6.75 12.98
N THR A 409 -2.20 5.94 13.97
CA THR A 409 -3.10 5.47 15.03
C THR A 409 -3.72 6.62 15.81
N SER A 410 -2.94 7.62 16.22
CA SER A 410 -3.47 8.80 16.94
C SER A 410 -4.46 9.60 16.10
N HIS A 411 -4.17 9.79 14.81
CA HIS A 411 -5.07 10.49 13.88
C HIS A 411 -6.38 9.72 13.66
N LEU A 412 -6.31 8.40 13.54
CA LEU A 412 -7.50 7.56 13.41
C LEU A 412 -8.33 7.54 14.70
N GLN A 413 -7.69 7.50 15.87
CA GLN A 413 -8.42 7.55 17.15
C GLN A 413 -9.19 8.86 17.31
N ALA A 414 -8.54 9.99 17.03
CA ALA A 414 -9.19 11.30 17.09
C ALA A 414 -10.33 11.43 16.06
N PHE A 415 -10.11 11.00 14.82
CA PHE A 415 -11.08 11.19 13.74
C PHE A 415 -12.21 10.15 13.72
N LEU A 416 -11.91 8.85 13.83
CA LEU A 416 -12.92 7.80 13.78
C LEU A 416 -13.61 7.62 15.14
N THR A 417 -12.85 7.44 16.21
CA THR A 417 -13.42 7.09 17.51
C THR A 417 -14.02 8.31 18.21
N GLU A 418 -13.20 9.34 18.47
CA GLU A 418 -13.62 10.48 19.29
C GLU A 418 -14.63 11.39 18.58
N GLU A 419 -14.44 11.63 17.28
CA GLU A 419 -15.32 12.52 16.52
C GLU A 419 -16.54 11.79 15.92
N ARG A 420 -16.37 10.54 15.45
CA ARG A 420 -17.39 9.85 14.63
C ARG A 420 -18.05 8.66 15.33
N GLY A 421 -17.57 8.25 16.50
CA GLY A 421 -18.08 7.08 17.21
C GLY A 421 -17.87 5.76 16.44
N VAL A 422 -16.81 5.68 15.64
CA VAL A 422 -16.45 4.51 14.84
C VAL A 422 -15.21 3.85 15.43
N TYR A 423 -15.35 2.60 15.86
CA TYR A 423 -14.32 1.80 16.50
C TYR A 423 -13.59 0.93 15.48
N PHE A 424 -12.28 0.81 15.64
CA PHE A 424 -11.39 0.06 14.76
C PHE A 424 -10.22 -0.54 15.55
N ASP A 425 -9.67 -1.64 15.04
CA ASP A 425 -8.41 -2.21 15.52
C ASP A 425 -7.39 -2.26 14.38
N ILE A 426 -6.21 -1.67 14.58
CA ILE A 426 -5.10 -1.79 13.64
C ILE A 426 -4.29 -3.03 13.98
N ILE A 427 -4.29 -3.99 13.06
CA ILE A 427 -3.64 -5.27 13.23
C ILE A 427 -2.53 -5.44 12.19
N SER A 428 -1.50 -6.18 12.57
CA SER A 428 -0.48 -6.68 11.66
C SER A 428 -0.34 -8.18 11.91
N LEU A 429 -0.17 -8.94 10.85
CA LEU A 429 -0.16 -10.40 10.93
C LEU A 429 1.04 -10.94 10.16
N GLU A 430 1.80 -11.83 10.79
CA GLU A 430 2.90 -12.48 10.09
C GLU A 430 2.35 -13.27 8.89
N ASN A 431 2.98 -13.10 7.73
CA ASN A 431 2.55 -13.72 6.48
C ASN A 431 1.11 -13.34 6.05
N ALA A 432 0.61 -12.15 6.45
CA ALA A 432 -0.74 -11.68 6.12
C ALA A 432 -1.11 -11.89 4.64
N VAL A 433 -0.27 -11.40 3.72
CA VAL A 433 -0.52 -11.53 2.27
C VAL A 433 -0.68 -13.00 1.87
N THR A 434 0.17 -13.90 2.37
CA THR A 434 0.06 -15.34 2.09
C THR A 434 -1.24 -15.93 2.63
N LEU A 435 -1.59 -15.63 3.88
CA LEU A 435 -2.79 -16.17 4.54
C LEU A 435 -4.09 -15.64 3.92
N GLY A 436 -4.14 -14.36 3.58
CA GLY A 436 -5.28 -13.78 2.88
C GLY A 436 -5.41 -14.29 1.46
N SER A 437 -4.30 -14.51 0.77
CA SER A 437 -4.33 -15.13 -0.56
C SER A 437 -4.83 -16.57 -0.54
N ALA A 438 -4.51 -17.30 0.54
CA ALA A 438 -5.06 -18.64 0.76
C ALA A 438 -6.59 -18.60 0.87
N LEU A 439 -7.14 -17.65 1.64
CA LEU A 439 -8.60 -17.46 1.72
C LEU A 439 -9.21 -17.07 0.38
N GLY A 440 -8.59 -16.13 -0.33
CA GLY A 440 -9.05 -15.71 -1.65
C GLY A 440 -9.02 -16.83 -2.69
N GLY A 441 -8.03 -17.72 -2.65
CA GLY A 441 -7.98 -18.91 -3.52
C GLY A 441 -9.10 -19.92 -3.26
N LEU A 442 -9.69 -19.88 -2.05
CA LEU A 442 -10.78 -20.76 -1.63
C LEU A 442 -12.18 -20.16 -1.82
N SER A 443 -12.30 -18.86 -2.07
CA SER A 443 -13.59 -18.21 -2.26
C SER A 443 -14.33 -18.78 -3.47
N SER A 444 -15.60 -19.11 -3.26
CA SER A 444 -16.52 -19.71 -4.23
C SER A 444 -17.09 -18.68 -5.20
#